data_AF-A0A538Q427-F1
#
_entry.id   AF-A0A538Q427-F1
#
_cell.length_a   1.000
_cell.length_b   1.000
_cell.length_c   1.000
_cell.angle_alpha   90.00
_cell.angle_beta   90.00
_cell.angle_gamma   90.00
#
_symmetry.space_group_name_H-M   'P 1'
#
loop_
_entity.id
_entity.type
_entity.pdbx_description
1 polymer ?
#
loop_
_entity_poly.entity_id
_entity_poly.type
_entity_poly.pdbx_seq_one_letter_code
_entity_poly.pdbx_strand_id
1 'polypeptide(L)' 'LIVGSANTLNMWLERDIDCLMARTRNRPLPQHRLAPRTALVFGALQGALSLPALAMVNLVTAGLGLVALVLYVGVYTPMK' A
#
# COMPACT_ATOMS: atom_id res chain seq x y z
N LEU A 1 6.37 -7.84 4.42
CA LEU A 1 5.79 -6.58 4.97
C LEU A 1 5.78 -5.44 3.95
N ILE A 2 6.92 -5.08 3.32
CA ILE A 2 6.96 -3.91 2.42
C ILE A 2 6.03 -4.02 1.20
N VAL A 3 5.96 -5.18 0.56
CA VAL A 3 5.02 -5.45 -0.54
C VAL A 3 3.57 -5.41 -0.05
N GLY A 4 3.30 -5.87 1.16
CA GLY A 4 1.97 -5.81 1.77
C GLY A 4 1.53 -4.37 2.06
N SER A 5 2.45 -3.52 2.54
CA SER A 5 2.25 -2.07 2.66
C SER A 5 1.86 -1.46 1.32
N ALA A 6 2.66 -1.71 0.27
CA ALA A 6 2.44 -1.15 -1.06
C ALA A 6 1.05 -1.54 -1.63
N ASN A 7 0.68 -2.82 -1.55
CA ASN A 7 -0.63 -3.28 -2.04
C ASN A 7 -1.80 -2.72 -1.22
N THR A 8 -1.65 -2.64 0.11
CA THR A 8 -2.69 -2.11 1.00
C THR A 8 -2.92 -0.62 0.71
N LEU A 9 -1.84 0.16 0.58
CA LEU A 9 -1.92 1.59 0.30
C LEU A 9 -2.43 1.86 -1.12
N ASN A 10 -2.07 1.02 -2.10
CA ASN A 10 -2.63 1.09 -3.45
C ASN A 10 -4.15 0.89 -3.42
N MET A 11 -4.66 -0.15 -2.74
CA MET A 11 -6.11 -0.37 -2.59
C MET A 11 -6.79 0.77 -1.81
N TRP A 12 -6.10 1.38 -0.85
CA TRP A 12 -6.61 2.52 -0.10
C TRP A 12 -6.76 3.79 -0.95
N LEU A 13 -5.81 4.02 -1.87
CA LEU A 13 -5.80 5.16 -2.78
C LEU A 13 -6.79 4.98 -3.93
N GLU A 14 -6.88 3.77 -4.49
CA GLU A 14 -7.78 3.44 -5.62
C GLU A 14 -9.23 3.22 -5.17
N ARG A 15 -9.56 3.24 -3.87
CA ARG A 15 -10.86 2.80 -3.34
C ARG A 15 -12.08 3.41 -4.04
N ASP A 16 -12.00 4.67 -4.44
CA ASP A 16 -13.11 5.40 -5.05
C ASP A 16 -13.23 5.05 -6.54
N ILE A 17 -12.11 4.84 -7.23
CA ILE A 17 -12.04 4.37 -8.61
C ILE A 17 -12.50 2.91 -8.70
N ASP A 18 -12.10 2.08 -7.74
CA ASP A 18 -12.47 0.68 -7.66
C ASP A 18 -14.00 0.50 -7.52
N CYS A 19 -14.72 1.46 -6.93
CA CYS A 19 -16.20 1.45 -6.90
C CYS A 19 -16.83 1.43 -8.31
N LEU A 20 -16.15 2.02 -9.29
CA LEU A 20 -16.64 2.19 -10.66
C LEU A 20 -16.23 1.02 -11.58
N MET A 21 -15.35 0.13 -11.13
CA MET A 21 -14.78 -0.94 -11.94
C MET A 21 -15.46 -2.30 -11.70
N ALA A 22 -15.96 -2.94 -12.76
CA ALA A 22 -16.62 -4.25 -12.68
C ALA A 22 -15.75 -5.33 -12.00
N ARG A 23 -14.43 -5.31 -12.24
CA ARG A 23 -13.47 -6.28 -11.70
C ARG A 23 -13.17 -6.06 -10.21
N THR A 24 -13.14 -4.81 -9.72
CA THR A 24 -12.59 -4.46 -8.39
C THR A 24 -13.62 -3.87 -7.44
N ARG A 25 -14.83 -3.55 -7.89
CA ARG A 25 -15.96 -3.09 -7.08
C ARG A 25 -16.35 -4.00 -5.92
N ASN A 26 -15.92 -5.27 -5.95
CA ASN A 26 -16.19 -6.24 -4.90
C ASN A 26 -15.11 -6.30 -3.81
N ARG A 27 -14.05 -5.48 -3.90
CA ARG A 27 -13.03 -5.37 -2.85
C ARG A 27 -13.64 -4.81 -1.55
N PRO A 28 -13.02 -5.07 -0.38
CA PRO A 28 -13.57 -4.64 0.92
C PRO A 28 -13.73 -3.13 1.09
N LEU A 29 -12.82 -2.33 0.53
CA LEU A 29 -12.83 -0.86 0.67
C LEU A 29 -13.96 -0.19 -0.15
N PRO A 30 -14.12 -0.48 -1.46
CA PRO A 30 -15.25 -0.02 -2.26
C PRO A 30 -16.62 -0.41 -1.69
N GLN A 31 -16.72 -1.60 -1.11
CA GLN A 31 -17.97 -2.09 -0.52
C GLN A 31 -18.20 -1.60 0.91
N HIS A 32 -17.33 -0.74 1.44
CA HIS A 32 -17.39 -0.25 2.82
C HIS A 32 -17.43 -1.35 3.90
N ARG A 33 -16.98 -2.57 3.57
CA ARG A 33 -16.81 -3.69 4.52
C ARG A 33 -15.61 -3.50 5.44
N LEU A 34 -14.70 -2.59 5.06
CA LEU A 34 -13.54 -2.19 5.86
C LEU A 34 -13.47 -0.66 5.87
N ALA A 35 -13.31 -0.06 7.06
CA ALA A 35 -13.11 1.37 7.17
C ALA A 35 -11.80 1.80 6.47
N PRO A 36 -11.81 2.83 5.60
CA PRO A 36 -10.60 3.28 4.91
C PRO A 36 -9.45 3.63 5.88
N ARG A 37 -9.77 4.23 7.03
CA ARG A 37 -8.76 4.55 8.06
C ARG A 37 -8.03 3.30 8.56
N THR A 38 -8.72 2.18 8.71
CA THR A 38 -8.11 0.91 9.14
C THR A 38 -7.09 0.41 8.12
N ALA A 39 -7.44 0.45 6.83
CA ALA A 39 -6.51 0.05 5.77
C ALA A 39 -5.29 0.99 5.69
N LEU A 40 -5.48 2.30 5.85
CA LEU A 40 -4.38 3.27 5.87
C LEU A 40 -3.40 2.97 7.01
N VAL A 41 -3.91 2.81 8.23
CA VAL A 41 -3.09 2.52 9.41
C VAL A 41 -2.39 1.18 9.25
N PHE A 42 -3.09 0.15 8.77
CA PHE A 42 -2.51 -1.17 8.54
C PHE A 42 -1.39 -1.16 7.49
N GLY A 43 -1.58 -0.44 6.38
CA GLY A 43 -0.55 -0.25 5.36
C GLY A 43 0.66 0.51 5.92
N ALA A 44 0.42 1.64 6.59
CA ALA A 44 1.48 2.45 7.19
C ALA A 44 2.30 1.68 8.23
N LEU A 45 1.65 0.88 9.08
CA LEU A 45 2.34 0.02 10.06
C LEU A 45 3.21 -1.04 9.38
N GLN A 46 2.71 -1.69 8.32
CA GLN A 46 3.52 -2.64 7.56
C GLN A 46 4.76 -1.97 6.94
N GLY A 47 4.61 -0.76 6.38
CA GLY A 47 5.73 0.01 5.85
C GLY A 47 6.74 0.34 6.94
N ALA A 48 6.28 0.92 8.05
CA ALA A 48 7.10 1.31 9.19
C ALA A 48 7.85 0.13 9.83
N LEU A 49 7.23 -1.04 9.94
CA LEU A 49 7.87 -2.26 10.47
C LEU A 49 8.83 -2.90 9.45
N SER A 50 8.57 -2.73 8.15
CA SER A 50 9.41 -3.34 7.11
C SER A 50 10.79 -2.70 6.98
N LEU A 51 10.91 -1.39 7.17
CA LEU A 51 12.17 -0.68 6.94
C LEU A 51 13.25 -1.05 7.98
N PRO A 52 12.98 -1.06 9.30
CA PRO A 52 13.95 -1.54 10.29
C PRO A 52 14.31 -3.02 10.06
N ALA A 53 13.32 -3.87 9.76
CA ALA A 53 13.57 -5.28 9.49
C ALA A 53 14.50 -5.50 8.29
N LEU A 54 14.34 -4.71 7.22
CA LEU A 54 15.24 -4.75 6.07
C LEU A 54 16.61 -4.15 6.40
N ALA A 55 16.67 -3.09 7.21
CA ALA A 55 17.92 -2.46 7.62
C ALA A 55 18.80 -3.39 8.46
N MET A 56 18.19 -4.30 9.24
CA MET A 56 18.92 -5.35 9.97
C MET A 56 19.62 -6.35 9.05
N VAL A 57 19.14 -6.52 7.81
CA VAL A 57 19.78 -7.39 6.81
C VAL A 57 20.83 -6.61 6.04
N ASN A 58 20.44 -5.48 5.45
CA ASN A 58 21.32 -4.63 4.64
C ASN A 58 20.69 -3.25 4.40
N LEU A 59 21.46 -2.18 4.62
CA LEU A 59 21.00 -0.79 4.46
C LEU A 59 20.60 -0.47 3.02
N VAL A 60 21.32 -1.01 2.03
CA VAL A 60 21.00 -0.81 0.61
C VAL A 60 19.65 -1.47 0.27
N THR A 61 19.39 -2.67 0.79
CA THR A 61 18.11 -3.37 0.59
C THR A 61 16.94 -2.59 1.22
N ALA A 62 17.13 -2.01 2.40
CA ALA A 62 16.13 -1.13 3.02
C ALA A 62 15.88 0.13 2.17
N GLY A 63 16.94 0.76 1.67
CA GLY A 63 16.84 1.92 0.78
C GLY A 63 16.11 1.62 -0.52
N LEU A 64 16.46 0.53 -1.20
CA LEU A 64 15.76 0.08 -2.42
C LEU A 64 14.29 -0.25 -2.14
N GLY A 65 14.01 -0.88 -1.00
CA GLY A 65 12.64 -1.17 -0.56
C GLY A 65 11.82 0.11 -0.37
N LEU A 66 12.39 1.11 0.31
CA LEU A 66 11.75 2.41 0.51
C LEU A 66 11.47 3.11 -0.82
N VAL A 67 12.47 3.16 -1.72
CA VAL A 67 12.32 3.74 -3.06
C VAL A 67 11.21 3.02 -3.83
N ALA A 68 11.18 1.70 -3.83
CA ALA A 68 10.13 0.92 -4.49
C ALA A 68 8.73 1.22 -3.92
N LEU A 69 8.61 1.32 -2.59
CA LEU A 69 7.34 1.66 -1.94
C LEU A 69 6.85 3.06 -2.34
N VAL A 70 7.73 4.06 -2.31
CA VAL A 70 7.41 5.45 -2.67
C VAL A 70 7.07 5.56 -4.14
N LEU A 71 7.84 4.95 -5.04
CA LEU A 71 7.57 4.97 -6.47
C LEU A 71 6.24 4.28 -6.79
N TYR A 72 5.97 3.13 -6.17
CA TYR A 72 4.73 2.41 -6.45
C TYR A 72 3.49 3.17 -5.98
N VAL A 73 3.46 3.57 -4.70
CA VAL A 73 2.27 4.19 -4.10
C VAL A 73 2.14 5.67 -4.45
N GLY A 74 3.26 6.39 -4.47
CA GLY A 74 3.29 7.85 -4.64
C GLY A 74 3.38 8.31 -6.09
N VAL A 75 3.85 7.47 -7.01
CA VAL A 75 3.99 7.83 -8.43
C VAL A 75 3.13 6.95 -9.33
N TYR A 76 3.27 5.63 -9.24
CA TYR A 76 2.59 4.72 -10.15
C TYR A 76 1.08 4.66 -9.91
N THR A 77 0.62 4.47 -8.66
CA THR A 77 -0.82 4.42 -8.36
C THR A 77 -1.60 5.67 -8.80
N PRO A 78 -1.17 6.91 -8.52
CA PRO A 78 -1.91 8.09 -8.96
C PRO A 78 -1.82 8.39 -10.46
N MET A 79 -0.83 7.84 -11.16
CA MET A 79 -0.68 7.99 -12.62
C MET A 79 -1.64 7.08 -13.41
N LYS A 80 -2.26 6.12 -12.73
CA LYS A 80 -3.08 5.06 -13.33
C LYS A 80 -4.52 5.51 -13.55
#